data_AF-F7AW59-F1
#
_entry.id   AF-F7AW59-F1
#
_cell.length_a   1.000
_cell.length_b   1.000
_cell.length_c   1.000
_cell.angle_alpha   90.00
_cell.angle_beta   90.00
_cell.angle_gamma   90.00
#
_symmetry.space_group_name_H-M   'P 1'
#
loop_
_entity.id
_entity.type
_entity.pdbx_description
1 polymer ?
#
loop_
_entity_poly.entity_id
_entity_poly.type
_entity_poly.pdbx_seq_one_letter_code
_entity_poly.pdbx_strand_id
1 'polypeptide(L)'
;PLSTYVYMYIFIILFILLMIHLVDLWDRQLLTWLDSHSPAQLNPSIYVGFFLSQPHHRHADKEALYLEKLMVHYQRSSSFAADGQKPNIGQLALYFLALRAGCVPISKNKGNTLVTQLKGHLEEAQKPHLHKNCFRTNYYQYSLGVLALCVHGKVVPDHVVEQLLCEVEHCQHSVDTVAVMGLAFICLKGANLNPNLDPKMEDATQQVVKKILQAQTPEGHFGNLYSSPLALQVLMAAEAKDEESACERAGIALMRSLRNGDFQNPVTLSQLLPVLHHKTYLDLIPFDCSKEKAHRNSLWVLFLSPARTCWSVTMKVHLKIKNDLREPKMFASRHRHSFTVTVPSGAYLEDVLKKAQELGKLTYETQHTLSGPFLTTVEGVKAEDREYWQLLSASGPGQNQGVTPLLQGESKECSAHSKCSVNTIN
;
A
#
# COMPACT_ATOMS: atom_id res chain seq x y z
N PRO A 1 -16.30 9.19 44.71
CA PRO A 1 -16.86 9.61 43.41
C PRO A 1 -15.92 10.50 42.58
N LEU A 2 -15.48 11.68 43.08
CA LEU A 2 -14.57 12.57 42.32
C LEU A 2 -13.24 11.91 41.92
N SER A 3 -12.68 11.06 42.79
CA SER A 3 -11.39 10.41 42.53
C SER A 3 -11.41 9.47 41.31
N THR A 4 -12.49 8.71 41.11
CA THR A 4 -12.63 7.79 39.98
C THR A 4 -12.73 8.52 38.64
N TYR A 5 -13.44 9.65 38.60
CA TYR A 5 -13.50 10.50 37.40
C TYR A 5 -12.14 11.10 37.07
N VAL A 6 -11.40 11.59 38.06
CA VAL A 6 -10.05 12.15 37.85
C VAL A 6 -9.09 11.09 37.30
N TYR A 7 -9.11 9.86 37.83
CA TYR A 7 -8.30 8.76 37.29
C TYR A 7 -8.70 8.39 35.86
N MET A 8 -10.00 8.37 35.55
CA MET A 8 -10.49 8.12 34.20
C MET A 8 -10.03 9.21 33.21
N TYR A 9 -10.12 10.48 33.59
CA TYR A 9 -9.63 11.60 32.77
C TYR A 9 -8.12 11.54 32.56
N ILE A 10 -7.34 11.26 33.62
CA ILE A 10 -5.88 11.10 33.51
C ILE A 10 -5.53 9.94 32.57
N PHE A 11 -6.24 8.81 32.68
CA PHE A 11 -6.02 7.65 31.81
C PHE A 11 -6.33 7.98 30.34
N ILE A 12 -7.45 8.66 30.08
CA ILE A 12 -7.82 9.10 28.72
C ILE A 12 -6.75 10.03 28.14
N ILE A 13 -6.28 11.01 28.92
CA ILE A 13 -5.23 11.95 28.49
C ILE A 13 -3.92 11.21 28.18
N LEU A 14 -3.48 10.32 29.07
CA LEU A 14 -2.26 9.52 28.85
C LEU A 14 -2.38 8.61 27.63
N PHE A 15 -3.55 8.02 27.40
CA PHE A 15 -3.81 7.21 26.23
C PHE A 15 -3.73 8.05 24.94
N ILE A 16 -4.37 9.23 24.92
CA ILE A 16 -4.29 10.16 23.78
C ILE A 16 -2.85 10.59 23.51
N LEU A 17 -2.07 10.94 24.55
CA LEU A 17 -0.67 11.32 24.40
C LEU A 17 0.19 10.17 23.85
N LEU A 18 -0.02 8.94 24.32
CA LEU A 18 0.66 7.76 23.81
C LEU A 18 0.36 7.54 22.31
N MET A 19 -0.90 7.73 21.93
CA MET A 19 -1.35 7.61 20.54
C MET A 19 -0.70 8.67 19.65
N ILE A 20 -0.67 9.93 20.08
CA ILE A 20 0.01 11.02 19.36
C ILE A 20 1.49 10.70 19.17
N HIS A 21 2.18 10.23 20.22
CA HIS A 21 3.59 9.85 20.12
C HIS A 21 3.82 8.67 19.17
N LEU A 22 2.91 7.70 19.12
CA LEU A 22 3.01 6.57 18.22
C LEU A 22 2.82 6.99 16.76
N VAL A 23 1.83 7.85 16.46
CA VAL A 23 1.62 8.39 15.10
C VAL A 23 2.85 9.18 14.65
N ASP A 24 3.38 10.05 15.51
CA ASP A 24 4.57 10.86 15.25
C ASP A 24 5.86 10.02 15.06
N LEU A 25 5.95 8.84 15.68
CA LEU A 25 7.01 7.86 15.41
C LEU A 25 6.93 7.33 13.97
N TRP A 26 5.74 6.97 13.52
CA TRP A 26 5.51 6.41 12.18
C TRP A 26 5.64 7.47 11.08
N ASP A 27 5.24 8.70 11.34
CA ASP A 27 5.51 9.85 10.46
C ASP A 27 7.02 10.06 10.28
N ARG A 28 7.81 10.00 11.36
CA ARG A 28 9.27 10.04 11.28
C ARG A 28 9.86 8.87 10.50
N GLN A 29 9.29 7.68 10.64
CA GLN A 29 9.75 6.52 9.88
C GLN A 29 9.55 6.74 8.38
N LEU A 30 8.40 7.29 7.94
CA LEU A 30 8.19 7.60 6.53
C LEU A 30 9.10 8.74 6.05
N LEU A 31 9.41 9.74 6.89
CA LEU A 31 10.36 10.81 6.58
C LEU A 31 11.74 10.28 6.17
N THR A 32 12.21 9.20 6.78
CA THR A 32 13.51 8.59 6.39
C THR A 32 13.55 8.13 4.93
N TRP A 33 12.39 7.82 4.33
CA TRP A 33 12.30 7.43 2.92
C TRP A 33 12.42 8.62 1.95
N LEU A 34 12.15 9.84 2.41
CA LEU A 34 12.38 11.06 1.62
C LEU A 34 13.88 11.34 1.44
N ASP A 35 14.73 10.78 2.31
CA ASP A 35 16.19 10.82 2.15
C ASP A 35 16.70 9.79 1.12
N SER A 36 15.84 9.11 0.36
CA SER A 36 16.30 8.20 -0.69
C SER A 36 16.94 8.94 -1.88
N HIS A 37 18.02 8.35 -2.40
CA HIS A 37 18.88 8.96 -3.42
C HIS A 37 18.85 8.23 -4.77
N SER A 38 18.38 6.98 -4.81
CA SER A 38 18.35 6.21 -6.07
C SER A 38 17.03 6.39 -6.82
N PRO A 39 17.04 6.51 -8.16
CA PRO A 39 15.83 6.58 -8.97
C PRO A 39 14.90 5.38 -8.79
N ALA A 40 15.44 4.19 -8.52
CA ALA A 40 14.66 2.99 -8.25
C ALA A 40 13.82 3.15 -6.97
N GLN A 41 14.34 3.81 -5.95
CA GLN A 41 13.64 4.01 -4.66
C GLN A 41 12.66 5.19 -4.67
N LEU A 42 12.55 5.94 -5.76
CA LEU A 42 11.59 7.04 -5.86
C LEU A 42 10.16 6.51 -5.93
N ASN A 43 9.34 6.89 -4.96
CA ASN A 43 8.00 6.39 -4.81
C ASN A 43 7.00 7.54 -4.57
N PRO A 44 6.14 7.85 -5.54
CA PRO A 44 5.17 8.93 -5.37
C PRO A 44 4.15 8.68 -4.24
N SER A 45 3.86 7.42 -3.90
CA SER A 45 2.94 7.10 -2.80
C SER A 45 3.49 7.57 -1.45
N ILE A 46 4.81 7.47 -1.24
CA ILE A 46 5.49 7.95 -0.02
C ILE A 46 5.30 9.46 0.12
N TYR A 47 5.52 10.21 -0.97
CA TYR A 47 5.31 11.65 -0.98
C TYR A 47 3.87 12.03 -0.65
N VAL A 48 2.90 11.38 -1.28
CA VAL A 48 1.46 11.62 -1.04
C VAL A 48 1.08 11.31 0.41
N GLY A 49 1.51 10.15 0.92
CA GLY A 49 1.20 9.75 2.30
C GLY A 49 1.78 10.71 3.33
N PHE A 50 3.02 11.15 3.12
CA PHE A 50 3.67 12.13 3.98
C PHE A 50 3.00 13.50 3.93
N PHE A 51 2.67 13.97 2.73
CA PHE A 51 1.99 15.26 2.54
C PHE A 51 0.62 15.31 3.24
N LEU A 52 -0.13 14.21 3.19
CA LEU A 52 -1.43 14.09 3.86
C LEU A 52 -1.32 13.83 5.36
N SER A 53 -0.12 13.61 5.91
CA SER A 53 0.09 13.24 7.31
C SER A 53 0.76 14.31 8.18
N GLN A 54 1.18 15.45 7.64
CA GLN A 54 1.93 16.44 8.43
C GLN A 54 1.43 17.87 8.23
N PRO A 55 1.47 18.71 9.29
CA PRO A 55 1.47 20.16 9.12
C PRO A 55 2.78 20.58 8.43
N HIS A 56 2.65 21.13 7.23
CA HIS A 56 3.64 21.34 6.16
C HIS A 56 4.86 22.24 6.46
N HIS A 57 5.29 22.39 7.71
CA HIS A 57 6.30 23.38 8.09
C HIS A 57 7.63 22.76 8.54
N ARG A 58 7.63 21.53 9.06
CA ARG A 58 8.83 20.97 9.71
C ARG A 58 9.87 20.39 8.73
N HIS A 59 9.45 19.96 7.54
CA HIS A 59 10.32 19.24 6.57
C HIS A 59 10.15 19.67 5.10
N ALA A 60 9.66 20.89 4.87
CA ALA A 60 9.31 21.40 3.53
C ALA A 60 10.44 21.31 2.49
N ASP A 61 11.70 21.53 2.88
CA ASP A 61 12.84 21.44 1.97
C ASP A 61 13.08 20.00 1.46
N LYS A 62 12.90 19.01 2.34
CA LYS A 62 13.03 17.58 1.97
C LYS A 62 11.90 17.16 1.04
N GLU A 63 10.68 17.61 1.34
CA GLU A 63 9.50 17.37 0.49
C GLU A 63 9.69 17.96 -0.90
N ALA A 64 10.11 19.24 -0.99
CA ALA A 64 10.32 19.93 -2.25
C ALA A 64 11.41 19.25 -3.09
N LEU A 65 12.54 18.87 -2.47
CA LEU A 65 13.62 18.15 -3.14
C LEU A 65 13.16 16.77 -3.63
N TYR A 66 12.37 16.05 -2.83
CA TYR A 66 11.85 14.74 -3.22
C TYR A 66 10.89 14.84 -4.41
N LEU A 67 10.00 15.84 -4.38
CA LEU A 67 9.09 16.12 -5.48
C LEU A 67 9.84 16.50 -6.76
N GLU A 68 10.89 17.31 -6.67
CA GLU A 68 11.73 17.66 -7.81
C GLU A 68 12.37 16.41 -8.44
N LYS A 69 12.92 15.52 -7.61
CA LYS A 69 13.46 14.22 -8.07
C LYS A 69 12.39 13.38 -8.78
N LEU A 70 11.17 13.30 -8.22
CA LEU A 70 10.05 12.62 -8.86
C LEU A 70 9.72 13.26 -10.22
N MET A 71 9.68 14.59 -10.29
CA MET A 71 9.41 15.29 -11.53
C MET A 71 10.47 14.99 -12.60
N VAL A 72 11.76 15.08 -12.25
CA VAL A 72 12.85 14.76 -13.18
C VAL A 72 12.75 13.31 -13.66
N HIS A 73 12.51 12.35 -12.76
CA HIS A 73 12.40 10.93 -13.11
C HIS A 73 11.24 10.66 -14.08
N TYR A 74 10.01 11.03 -13.71
CA TYR A 74 8.82 10.72 -14.52
C TYR A 74 8.72 11.55 -15.81
N GLN A 75 9.30 12.77 -15.84
CA GLN A 75 9.38 13.56 -17.08
C GLN A 75 10.43 13.01 -18.06
N ARG A 76 11.55 12.47 -17.56
CA ARG A 76 12.59 11.87 -18.42
C ARG A 76 12.11 10.52 -18.98
N SER A 77 11.49 9.69 -18.14
CA SER A 77 10.91 8.40 -18.54
C SER A 77 9.74 8.52 -19.52
N SER A 78 9.04 9.66 -19.54
CA SER A 78 8.00 9.95 -20.55
C SER A 78 8.54 10.51 -21.86
N SER A 79 9.77 11.05 -21.87
CA SER A 79 10.37 11.72 -23.04
C SER A 79 11.40 10.86 -23.80
N PHE A 80 12.06 9.89 -23.15
CA PHE A 80 13.12 9.07 -23.76
C PHE A 80 12.82 7.57 -23.64
N ALA A 81 12.63 6.91 -24.79
CA ALA A 81 12.53 5.46 -24.94
C ALA A 81 13.91 4.75 -24.94
N ALA A 82 14.94 5.33 -24.31
CA ALA A 82 16.31 4.94 -24.61
C ALA A 82 16.90 3.83 -23.72
N ASP A 83 16.41 3.59 -22.49
CA ASP A 83 16.90 2.43 -21.68
C ASP A 83 16.09 2.13 -20.40
N GLY A 84 14.86 2.64 -20.27
CA GLY A 84 14.07 2.55 -19.03
C GLY A 84 12.62 2.19 -19.31
N GLN A 85 12.10 1.20 -18.59
CA GLN A 85 10.70 0.75 -18.67
C GLN A 85 9.74 1.95 -18.52
N LYS A 86 8.83 2.16 -19.48
CA LYS A 86 7.79 3.20 -19.38
C LYS A 86 6.98 2.99 -18.09
N PRO A 87 6.64 4.05 -17.34
CA PRO A 87 5.81 3.91 -16.14
C PRO A 87 4.45 3.29 -16.48
N ASN A 88 4.02 2.31 -15.70
CA ASN A 88 2.68 1.74 -15.85
C ASN A 88 1.59 2.70 -15.35
N ILE A 89 0.31 2.36 -15.60
CA ILE A 89 -0.85 3.18 -15.18
C ILE A 89 -0.78 3.54 -13.70
N GLY A 90 -0.50 2.56 -12.83
CA GLY A 90 -0.42 2.77 -11.39
C GLY A 90 0.68 3.75 -10.97
N GLN A 91 1.88 3.61 -11.53
CA GLN A 91 3.00 4.52 -11.25
C GLN A 91 2.70 5.94 -11.72
N LEU A 92 2.14 6.09 -12.92
CA LEU A 92 1.78 7.39 -13.48
C LEU A 92 0.65 8.04 -12.67
N ALA A 93 -0.34 7.26 -12.25
CA ALA A 93 -1.44 7.73 -11.41
C ALA A 93 -0.95 8.21 -10.03
N LEU A 94 -0.09 7.46 -9.35
CA LEU A 94 0.52 7.89 -8.09
C LEU A 94 1.36 9.16 -8.27
N TYR A 95 2.09 9.28 -9.38
CA TYR A 95 2.82 10.50 -9.71
C TYR A 95 1.87 11.70 -9.89
N PHE A 96 0.70 11.52 -10.49
CA PHE A 96 -0.31 12.58 -10.58
C PHE A 96 -0.84 13.00 -9.21
N LEU A 97 -1.09 12.04 -8.30
CA LEU A 97 -1.45 12.37 -6.91
C LEU A 97 -0.35 13.19 -6.24
N ALA A 98 0.92 12.83 -6.43
CA ALA A 98 2.06 13.57 -5.90
C ALA A 98 2.17 14.99 -6.48
N LEU A 99 1.89 15.18 -7.78
CA LEU A 99 1.82 16.51 -8.37
C LEU A 99 0.70 17.36 -7.79
N ARG A 100 -0.46 16.75 -7.47
CA ARG A 100 -1.57 17.46 -6.84
C ARG A 100 -1.20 17.90 -5.43
N ALA A 101 -0.61 17.00 -4.64
CA ALA A 101 -0.07 17.27 -3.30
C ALA A 101 0.95 18.41 -3.34
N GLY A 102 1.92 18.34 -4.25
CA GLY A 102 2.96 19.37 -4.42
C GLY A 102 2.50 20.67 -5.08
N CYS A 103 1.20 20.86 -5.32
CA CYS A 103 0.67 22.05 -5.99
C CYS A 103 1.29 22.36 -7.36
N VAL A 104 1.67 21.31 -8.10
CA VAL A 104 2.27 21.44 -9.43
C VAL A 104 1.17 21.36 -10.49
N PRO A 105 0.92 22.44 -11.26
CA PRO A 105 -0.12 22.43 -12.27
C PRO A 105 0.24 21.52 -13.45
N ILE A 106 -0.68 20.63 -13.81
CA ILE A 106 -0.54 19.73 -14.98
C ILE A 106 -0.94 20.43 -16.30
N SER A 107 -1.39 21.69 -16.26
CA SER A 107 -1.91 22.44 -17.42
C SER A 107 -0.86 23.04 -18.37
N LYS A 108 0.44 22.82 -18.15
CA LYS A 108 1.52 23.27 -19.07
C LYS A 108 1.81 22.20 -20.14
N ASN A 109 2.37 22.57 -21.30
CA ASN A 109 2.58 21.71 -22.48
C ASN A 109 2.97 20.24 -22.18
N LYS A 110 3.94 20.00 -21.29
CA LYS A 110 4.38 18.65 -20.90
C LYS A 110 3.35 17.88 -20.04
N GLY A 111 2.59 18.57 -19.19
CA GLY A 111 1.54 17.94 -18.38
C GLY A 111 0.34 17.51 -19.22
N ASN A 112 0.02 18.23 -20.31
CA ASN A 112 -0.99 17.78 -21.28
C ASN A 112 -0.58 16.46 -21.95
N THR A 113 0.71 16.25 -22.23
CA THR A 113 1.22 14.97 -22.74
C THR A 113 1.01 13.84 -21.74
N LEU A 114 1.33 14.05 -20.46
CA LEU A 114 1.14 13.03 -19.42
C LEU A 114 -0.34 12.67 -19.21
N VAL A 115 -1.24 13.66 -19.25
CA VAL A 115 -2.69 13.43 -19.17
C VAL A 115 -3.15 12.59 -20.34
N THR A 116 -2.68 12.91 -21.55
CA THR A 116 -3.00 12.17 -22.77
C THR A 116 -2.49 10.74 -22.69
N GLN A 117 -1.27 10.53 -22.18
CA GLN A 117 -0.70 9.20 -21.95
C GLN A 117 -1.54 8.38 -20.96
N LEU A 118 -1.91 8.95 -19.81
CA LEU A 118 -2.71 8.24 -18.82
C LEU A 118 -4.10 7.88 -19.36
N LYS A 119 -4.76 8.80 -20.08
CA LYS A 119 -6.03 8.52 -20.76
C LYS A 119 -5.89 7.42 -21.81
N GLY A 120 -4.86 7.50 -22.67
CA GLY A 120 -4.57 6.49 -23.68
C GLY A 120 -4.35 5.11 -23.05
N HIS A 121 -3.60 5.01 -21.95
CA HIS A 121 -3.43 3.73 -21.27
C HIS A 121 -4.73 3.18 -20.65
N LEU A 122 -5.64 4.03 -20.17
CA LEU A 122 -6.95 3.61 -19.67
C LEU A 122 -7.83 3.07 -20.80
N GLU A 123 -7.82 3.74 -21.96
CA GLU A 123 -8.53 3.29 -23.17
C GLU A 123 -7.93 2.00 -23.74
N GLU A 124 -6.60 1.84 -23.75
CA GLU A 124 -5.94 0.59 -24.17
C GLU A 124 -6.19 -0.58 -23.21
N ALA A 125 -6.33 -0.28 -21.92
CA ALA A 125 -6.65 -1.29 -20.91
C ALA A 125 -8.13 -1.74 -20.94
N GLN A 126 -8.97 -1.03 -21.69
CA GLN A 126 -10.34 -1.43 -21.98
C GLN A 126 -10.35 -2.66 -22.91
N LYS A 127 -11.28 -3.58 -22.66
CA LYS A 127 -11.59 -4.67 -23.59
C LYS A 127 -13.08 -4.63 -23.92
N PRO A 128 -13.46 -4.98 -25.17
CA PRO A 128 -14.85 -4.93 -25.58
C PRO A 128 -15.74 -5.79 -24.66
N HIS A 129 -16.90 -5.24 -24.32
CA HIS A 129 -17.90 -5.82 -23.42
C HIS A 129 -18.44 -7.16 -23.94
N LEU A 130 -17.76 -8.27 -23.64
CA LEU A 130 -18.45 -9.56 -23.58
C LEU A 130 -19.04 -9.68 -22.18
N HIS A 131 -20.36 -9.46 -22.11
CA HIS A 131 -21.24 -9.34 -20.95
C HIS A 131 -21.20 -10.43 -19.85
N LYS A 132 -20.20 -11.31 -19.80
CA LYS A 132 -20.18 -12.46 -18.88
C LYS A 132 -18.86 -12.80 -18.20
N ASN A 133 -17.77 -12.07 -18.46
CA ASN A 133 -16.47 -12.43 -17.87
C ASN A 133 -15.80 -11.20 -17.25
N CYS A 134 -15.62 -11.21 -15.93
CA CYS A 134 -14.75 -10.27 -15.21
C CYS A 134 -13.42 -10.11 -15.94
N PHE A 135 -13.09 -8.88 -16.34
CA PHE A 135 -12.05 -8.65 -17.32
C PHE A 135 -10.64 -8.81 -16.74
N ARG A 136 -9.68 -9.04 -17.64
CA ARG A 136 -8.29 -9.42 -17.34
C ARG A 136 -7.38 -8.22 -17.03
N THR A 137 -7.92 -7.15 -16.44
CA THR A 137 -7.19 -5.89 -16.22
C THR A 137 -6.88 -5.73 -14.74
N ASN A 138 -5.74 -5.12 -14.40
CA ASN A 138 -5.45 -4.74 -13.03
C ASN A 138 -6.34 -3.53 -12.64
N TYR A 139 -7.53 -3.84 -12.11
CA TYR A 139 -8.53 -2.85 -11.80
C TYR A 139 -8.16 -1.92 -10.64
N TYR A 140 -7.20 -2.31 -9.80
CA TYR A 140 -6.60 -1.40 -8.83
C TYR A 140 -5.90 -0.24 -9.56
N GLN A 141 -5.02 -0.55 -10.52
CA GLN A 141 -4.32 0.49 -11.28
C GLN A 141 -5.26 1.29 -12.18
N TYR A 142 -6.24 0.62 -12.81
CA TYR A 142 -7.25 1.28 -13.64
C TYR A 142 -8.03 2.33 -12.82
N SER A 143 -8.54 1.92 -11.66
CA SER A 143 -9.27 2.81 -10.74
C SER A 143 -8.38 3.94 -10.22
N LEU A 144 -7.11 3.64 -9.94
CA LEU A 144 -6.14 4.64 -9.51
C LEU A 144 -5.88 5.70 -10.60
N GLY A 145 -5.83 5.29 -11.87
CA GLY A 145 -5.74 6.20 -13.01
C GLY A 145 -6.94 7.12 -13.14
N VAL A 146 -8.16 6.58 -12.96
CA VAL A 146 -9.40 7.38 -12.94
C VAL A 146 -9.39 8.38 -11.78
N LEU A 147 -9.07 7.93 -10.56
CA LEU A 147 -8.93 8.79 -9.39
C LEU A 147 -7.91 9.91 -9.61
N ALA A 148 -6.74 9.57 -10.16
CA ALA A 148 -5.67 10.52 -10.44
C ALA A 148 -6.07 11.60 -11.45
N LEU A 149 -6.83 11.26 -12.49
CA LEU A 149 -7.39 12.26 -13.42
C LEU A 149 -8.44 13.14 -12.73
N CYS A 150 -9.30 12.53 -11.92
CA CYS A 150 -10.37 13.23 -11.23
C CYS A 150 -9.85 14.28 -10.24
N VAL A 151 -8.83 13.99 -9.43
CA VAL A 151 -8.29 14.98 -8.46
C VAL A 151 -7.66 16.21 -9.13
N HIS A 152 -7.36 16.12 -10.43
CA HIS A 152 -6.90 17.23 -11.28
C HIS A 152 -8.03 17.88 -12.10
N GLY A 153 -9.29 17.53 -11.84
CA GLY A 153 -10.45 18.02 -12.57
C GLY A 153 -10.46 17.61 -14.04
N LYS A 154 -9.87 16.46 -14.38
CA LYS A 154 -9.82 15.96 -15.76
C LYS A 154 -10.92 14.93 -15.98
N VAL A 155 -11.86 15.28 -16.85
CA VAL A 155 -12.94 14.39 -17.30
C VAL A 155 -12.35 13.15 -17.96
N VAL A 156 -12.92 12.00 -17.64
CA VAL A 156 -12.60 10.68 -18.21
C VAL A 156 -13.80 10.25 -19.07
N PRO A 157 -13.61 9.59 -20.21
CA PRO A 157 -14.75 9.16 -21.04
C PRO A 157 -15.74 8.28 -20.29
N ASP A 158 -17.05 8.43 -20.55
CA ASP A 158 -18.10 7.70 -19.83
C ASP A 158 -17.89 6.17 -19.87
N HIS A 159 -17.45 5.61 -21.00
CA HIS A 159 -17.21 4.17 -21.13
C HIS A 159 -16.11 3.64 -20.20
N VAL A 160 -15.12 4.47 -19.83
CA VAL A 160 -14.07 4.12 -18.85
C VAL A 160 -14.68 3.97 -17.45
N VAL A 161 -15.62 4.86 -17.11
CA VAL A 161 -16.34 4.82 -15.83
C VAL A 161 -17.33 3.67 -15.80
N GLU A 162 -18.07 3.44 -16.89
CA GLU A 162 -19.01 2.33 -17.04
C GLU A 162 -18.34 0.95 -16.90
N GLN A 163 -17.08 0.82 -17.33
CA GLN A 163 -16.30 -0.39 -17.09
C GLN A 163 -16.07 -0.63 -15.59
N LEU A 164 -15.73 0.39 -14.80
CA LEU A 164 -15.59 0.25 -13.35
C LEU A 164 -16.93 -0.06 -12.67
N LEU A 165 -18.02 0.58 -13.11
CA LEU A 165 -19.36 0.31 -12.61
C LEU A 165 -19.74 -1.17 -12.82
N CYS A 166 -19.51 -1.70 -14.02
CA CYS A 166 -19.77 -3.09 -14.35
C CYS A 166 -19.00 -4.07 -13.46
N GLU A 167 -17.75 -3.76 -13.14
CA GLU A 167 -16.88 -4.62 -12.32
C GLU A 167 -17.24 -4.59 -10.84
N VAL A 168 -17.60 -3.43 -10.32
CA VAL A 168 -18.12 -3.34 -8.95
C VAL A 168 -19.43 -4.11 -8.81
N GLU A 169 -20.28 -4.12 -9.82
CA GLU A 169 -21.54 -4.85 -9.76
C GLU A 169 -21.34 -6.37 -9.90
N HIS A 170 -20.59 -6.81 -10.90
CA HIS A 170 -20.60 -8.21 -11.33
C HIS A 170 -19.39 -9.04 -10.88
N CYS A 171 -18.35 -8.41 -10.32
CA CYS A 171 -17.08 -9.07 -10.08
C CYS A 171 -16.62 -9.06 -8.62
N GLN A 172 -15.87 -10.12 -8.29
CA GLN A 172 -15.19 -10.29 -7.00
C GLN A 172 -13.79 -9.71 -7.14
N HIS A 173 -13.48 -8.72 -6.31
CA HIS A 173 -12.21 -8.00 -6.29
C HIS A 173 -11.68 -7.93 -4.87
N SER A 174 -10.37 -7.73 -4.72
CA SER A 174 -9.78 -7.49 -3.39
C SER A 174 -10.34 -6.21 -2.76
N VAL A 175 -10.26 -6.13 -1.42
CA VAL A 175 -10.64 -4.92 -0.67
C VAL A 175 -9.88 -3.69 -1.18
N ASP A 176 -8.60 -3.80 -1.49
CA ASP A 176 -7.79 -2.72 -2.07
C ASP A 176 -8.38 -2.20 -3.38
N THR A 177 -8.79 -3.11 -4.27
CA THR A 177 -9.30 -2.78 -5.60
C THR A 177 -10.64 -2.06 -5.48
N VAL A 178 -11.58 -2.62 -4.71
CA VAL A 178 -12.89 -1.99 -4.51
C VAL A 178 -12.76 -0.67 -3.77
N ALA A 179 -11.79 -0.53 -2.86
CA ALA A 179 -11.57 0.73 -2.17
C ALA A 179 -11.13 1.85 -3.13
N VAL A 180 -10.16 1.58 -4.01
CA VAL A 180 -9.73 2.58 -5.01
C VAL A 180 -10.84 2.89 -6.03
N MET A 181 -11.67 1.90 -6.40
CA MET A 181 -12.90 2.14 -7.18
C MET A 181 -13.84 3.12 -6.47
N GLY A 182 -14.11 2.89 -5.18
CA GLY A 182 -14.94 3.78 -4.36
C GLY A 182 -14.40 5.21 -4.30
N LEU A 183 -13.11 5.39 -4.04
CA LEU A 183 -12.48 6.71 -4.06
C LEU A 183 -12.65 7.40 -5.42
N ALA A 184 -12.50 6.66 -6.52
CA ALA A 184 -12.70 7.21 -7.86
C ALA A 184 -14.14 7.68 -8.09
N PHE A 185 -15.15 6.88 -7.72
CA PHE A 185 -16.57 7.27 -7.87
C PHE A 185 -16.93 8.49 -7.03
N ILE A 186 -16.52 8.53 -5.75
CA ILE A 186 -16.77 9.66 -4.87
C ILE A 186 -16.12 10.92 -5.44
N CYS A 187 -14.89 10.82 -5.96
CA CYS A 187 -14.21 11.93 -6.62
C CYS A 187 -15.00 12.44 -7.85
N LEU A 188 -15.34 11.55 -8.79
CA LEU A 188 -15.97 11.91 -10.06
C LEU A 188 -17.32 12.60 -9.84
N LYS A 189 -18.12 12.06 -8.92
CA LYS A 189 -19.40 12.64 -8.51
C LYS A 189 -19.19 13.99 -7.81
N GLY A 190 -18.30 14.06 -6.81
CA GLY A 190 -18.03 15.29 -6.06
C GLY A 190 -17.50 16.43 -6.91
N ALA A 191 -16.73 16.11 -7.96
CA ALA A 191 -16.22 17.07 -8.94
C ALA A 191 -17.15 17.30 -10.14
N ASN A 192 -18.32 16.64 -10.19
CA ASN A 192 -19.30 16.72 -11.28
C ASN A 192 -18.68 16.51 -12.69
N LEU A 193 -17.82 15.49 -12.82
CA LEU A 193 -17.09 15.24 -14.07
C LEU A 193 -17.85 14.35 -15.06
N ASN A 194 -18.75 13.49 -14.57
CA ASN A 194 -19.55 12.55 -15.39
C ASN A 194 -21.03 12.54 -14.92
N PRO A 195 -21.77 13.66 -15.02
CA PRO A 195 -23.10 13.83 -14.42
C PRO A 195 -24.14 12.79 -14.86
N ASN A 196 -24.04 12.29 -16.10
CA ASN A 196 -24.94 11.27 -16.64
C ASN A 196 -24.83 9.93 -15.88
N LEU A 197 -23.72 9.69 -15.20
CA LEU A 197 -23.44 8.47 -14.46
C LEU A 197 -23.61 8.64 -12.95
N ASP A 198 -23.93 9.85 -12.45
CA ASP A 198 -24.01 10.13 -11.02
C ASP A 198 -24.91 9.16 -10.24
N PRO A 199 -26.13 8.81 -10.68
CA PRO A 199 -26.96 7.85 -9.96
C PRO A 199 -26.32 6.45 -9.89
N LYS A 200 -25.63 6.03 -10.96
CA LYS A 200 -24.92 4.74 -11.00
C LYS A 200 -23.68 4.74 -10.11
N MET A 201 -22.94 5.86 -10.09
CA MET A 201 -21.76 6.03 -9.22
C MET A 201 -22.16 6.07 -7.74
N GLU A 202 -23.30 6.66 -7.40
CA GLU A 202 -23.84 6.64 -6.05
C GLU A 202 -24.16 5.22 -5.59
N ASP A 203 -24.92 4.47 -6.40
CA ASP A 203 -25.23 3.07 -6.11
C ASP A 203 -23.96 2.21 -6.00
N ALA A 204 -23.03 2.37 -6.94
CA ALA A 204 -21.74 1.67 -6.89
C ALA A 204 -20.92 2.02 -5.64
N THR A 205 -20.98 3.27 -5.15
CA THR A 205 -20.31 3.67 -3.91
C THR A 205 -20.92 2.94 -2.70
N GLN A 206 -22.25 2.82 -2.64
CA GLN A 206 -22.94 2.06 -1.60
C GLN A 206 -22.59 0.56 -1.67
N GLN A 207 -22.50 -0.01 -2.88
CA GLN A 207 -22.04 -1.38 -3.08
C GLN A 207 -20.59 -1.59 -2.60
N VAL A 208 -19.68 -0.64 -2.89
CA VAL A 208 -18.30 -0.69 -2.41
C VAL A 208 -18.25 -0.68 -0.87
N VAL A 209 -18.96 0.25 -0.22
CA VAL A 209 -19.02 0.31 1.25
C VAL A 209 -19.52 -1.02 1.82
N LYS A 210 -20.61 -1.57 1.28
CA LYS A 210 -21.13 -2.87 1.68
C LYS A 210 -20.10 -4.00 1.52
N LYS A 211 -19.40 -4.08 0.38
CA LYS A 211 -18.37 -5.10 0.13
C LYS A 211 -17.20 -4.98 1.11
N ILE A 212 -16.77 -3.76 1.44
CA ILE A 212 -15.71 -3.50 2.43
C ILE A 212 -16.13 -4.01 3.81
N LEU A 213 -17.33 -3.66 4.27
CA LEU A 213 -17.84 -4.04 5.59
C LEU A 213 -18.01 -5.56 5.71
N GLN A 214 -18.53 -6.20 4.66
CA GLN A 214 -18.67 -7.66 4.60
C GLN A 214 -17.31 -8.40 4.64
N ALA A 215 -16.23 -7.74 4.23
CA ALA A 215 -14.89 -8.29 4.30
C ALA A 215 -14.22 -8.07 5.67
N GLN A 216 -14.91 -7.51 6.68
CA GLN A 216 -14.32 -7.34 8.00
C GLN A 216 -14.04 -8.69 8.67
N THR A 217 -12.79 -8.89 9.04
CA THR A 217 -12.28 -10.08 9.73
C THR A 217 -12.68 -10.08 11.21
N PRO A 218 -12.65 -11.24 11.90
CA PRO A 218 -12.87 -11.32 13.34
C PRO A 218 -11.90 -10.44 14.15
N GLU A 219 -10.69 -10.22 13.65
CA GLU A 219 -9.68 -9.36 14.27
C GLU A 219 -10.01 -7.87 14.13
N GLY A 220 -10.91 -7.50 13.21
CA GLY A 220 -11.37 -6.14 12.96
C GLY A 220 -10.83 -5.51 11.67
N HIS A 221 -9.89 -6.15 10.97
CA HIS A 221 -9.34 -5.66 9.69
C HIS A 221 -10.33 -5.82 8.53
N PHE A 222 -10.35 -4.90 7.58
CA PHE A 222 -11.10 -5.05 6.33
C PHE A 222 -10.28 -5.83 5.30
N GLY A 223 -10.69 -7.07 5.02
CA GLY A 223 -9.95 -8.03 4.19
C GLY A 223 -8.71 -8.55 4.91
N ASN A 224 -7.69 -7.69 5.04
CA ASN A 224 -6.49 -7.97 5.82
C ASN A 224 -5.88 -6.66 6.37
N LEU A 225 -4.79 -6.78 7.12
CA LEU A 225 -4.06 -5.65 7.71
C LEU A 225 -3.69 -4.56 6.68
N TYR A 226 -3.21 -4.97 5.50
CA TYR A 226 -2.67 -4.09 4.46
C TYR A 226 -3.75 -3.42 3.61
N SER A 227 -4.92 -4.04 3.48
CA SER A 227 -6.07 -3.48 2.76
C SER A 227 -6.90 -2.51 3.60
N SER A 228 -6.81 -2.63 4.93
CA SER A 228 -7.57 -1.82 5.90
C SER A 228 -7.36 -0.30 5.75
N PRO A 229 -6.13 0.22 5.50
CA PRO A 229 -5.91 1.65 5.25
C PRO A 229 -6.77 2.23 4.13
N LEU A 230 -6.78 1.60 2.94
CA LEU A 230 -7.56 2.10 1.80
C LEU A 230 -9.07 1.96 2.03
N ALA A 231 -9.49 0.87 2.69
CA ALA A 231 -10.88 0.69 3.08
C ALA A 231 -11.38 1.82 4.00
N LEU A 232 -10.58 2.20 5.01
CA LEU A 232 -10.92 3.30 5.90
C LEU A 232 -10.96 4.65 5.17
N GLN A 233 -10.06 4.89 4.19
CA GLN A 233 -10.16 6.10 3.37
C GLN A 233 -11.51 6.22 2.66
N VAL A 234 -12.04 5.11 2.12
CA VAL A 234 -13.38 5.12 1.51
C VAL A 234 -14.48 5.33 2.54
N LEU A 235 -14.44 4.63 3.67
CA LEU A 235 -15.48 4.76 4.70
C LEU A 235 -15.56 6.19 5.27
N MET A 236 -14.41 6.86 5.44
CA MET A 236 -14.36 8.27 5.81
C MET A 236 -14.93 9.18 4.70
N ALA A 237 -14.54 8.93 3.44
CA ALA A 237 -14.99 9.74 2.30
C ALA A 237 -16.47 9.58 1.96
N ALA A 238 -17.04 8.39 2.19
CA ALA A 238 -18.44 8.08 1.94
C ALA A 238 -19.36 8.52 3.09
N GLU A 239 -18.81 9.09 4.18
CA GLU A 239 -19.55 9.43 5.39
C GLU A 239 -20.45 8.29 5.91
N ALA A 240 -19.91 7.06 5.96
CA ALA A 240 -20.64 5.87 6.39
C ALA A 240 -20.92 5.87 7.91
N LYS A 241 -21.76 6.81 8.37
CA LYS A 241 -22.03 7.10 9.79
C LYS A 241 -22.71 5.96 10.53
N ASP A 242 -23.51 5.15 9.82
CA ASP A 242 -24.20 4.00 10.42
C ASP A 242 -23.25 2.83 10.76
N GLU A 243 -21.97 2.94 10.37
CA GLU A 243 -20.97 1.86 10.45
C GLU A 243 -19.86 2.16 11.48
N GLU A 244 -20.13 3.07 12.42
CA GLU A 244 -19.18 3.56 13.43
C GLU A 244 -18.52 2.39 14.19
N SER A 245 -19.31 1.38 14.60
CA SER A 245 -18.80 0.21 15.32
C SER A 245 -17.80 -0.63 14.49
N ALA A 246 -17.97 -0.71 13.16
CA ALA A 246 -17.04 -1.42 12.29
C ALA A 246 -15.72 -0.65 12.18
N CYS A 247 -15.79 0.68 12.03
CA CYS A 247 -14.63 1.57 12.01
C CYS A 247 -13.87 1.56 13.34
N GLU A 248 -14.56 1.54 14.48
CA GLU A 248 -13.94 1.42 15.81
C GLU A 248 -13.14 0.12 15.95
N ARG A 249 -13.72 -1.02 15.56
CA ARG A 249 -13.02 -2.31 15.56
C ARG A 249 -11.76 -2.28 14.69
N ALA A 250 -11.87 -1.71 13.48
CA ALA A 250 -10.74 -1.55 12.57
C ALA A 250 -9.66 -0.65 13.17
N GLY A 251 -10.04 0.47 13.82
CA GLY A 251 -9.13 1.35 14.53
C GLY A 251 -8.35 0.62 15.62
N ILE A 252 -9.05 -0.13 16.49
CA ILE A 252 -8.41 -0.94 17.55
C ILE A 252 -7.42 -1.96 16.97
N ALA A 253 -7.82 -2.65 15.89
CA ALA A 253 -6.97 -3.65 15.22
C ALA A 253 -5.71 -3.02 14.60
N LEU A 254 -5.86 -1.88 13.93
CA LEU A 254 -4.74 -1.13 13.35
C LEU A 254 -3.79 -0.60 14.42
N MET A 255 -4.32 -0.09 15.53
CA MET A 255 -3.48 0.40 16.63
C MET A 255 -2.64 -0.70 17.27
N ARG A 256 -3.22 -1.89 17.44
CA ARG A 256 -2.48 -3.07 17.89
C ARG A 256 -1.33 -3.40 16.93
N SER A 257 -1.61 -3.35 15.62
CA SER A 257 -0.64 -3.68 14.57
C SER A 257 0.48 -2.63 14.46
N LEU A 258 0.14 -1.34 14.63
CA LEU A 258 1.11 -0.23 14.72
C LEU A 258 2.04 -0.39 15.92
N ARG A 259 1.51 -0.80 17.08
CA ARG A 259 2.33 -1.06 18.27
C ARG A 259 3.28 -2.25 18.08
N ASN A 260 2.86 -3.24 17.31
CA ASN A 260 3.65 -4.44 17.03
C ASN A 260 4.71 -4.24 15.94
N GLY A 261 4.70 -3.10 15.24
CA GLY A 261 5.67 -2.84 14.17
C GLY A 261 5.31 -3.49 12.83
N ASP A 262 4.02 -3.77 12.57
CA ASP A 262 3.59 -4.55 11.41
C ASP A 262 3.57 -3.72 10.09
N PHE A 263 3.72 -2.40 10.16
CA PHE A 263 3.71 -1.46 9.02
C PHE A 263 5.12 -1.10 8.49
N GLN A 264 5.99 -2.10 8.30
CA GLN A 264 7.36 -1.86 7.83
C GLN A 264 7.43 -1.47 6.35
N ASN A 265 6.43 -1.86 5.55
CA ASN A 265 6.39 -1.51 4.13
C ASN A 265 6.05 -0.02 3.97
N PRO A 266 6.90 0.77 3.29
CA PRO A 266 6.69 2.22 3.17
C PRO A 266 5.43 2.60 2.38
N VAL A 267 4.98 1.77 1.44
CA VAL A 267 3.75 2.02 0.67
C VAL A 267 2.51 1.78 1.52
N THR A 268 2.48 0.69 2.28
CA THR A 268 1.37 0.46 3.20
C THR A 268 1.33 1.56 4.27
N LEU A 269 2.50 1.95 4.78
CA LEU A 269 2.59 3.06 5.73
C LEU A 269 2.08 4.37 5.11
N SER A 270 2.45 4.68 3.87
CA SER A 270 1.97 5.88 3.17
C SER A 270 0.48 5.85 2.83
N GLN A 271 -0.15 4.68 2.80
CA GLN A 271 -1.61 4.54 2.69
C GLN A 271 -2.32 4.70 4.04
N LEU A 272 -1.65 4.31 5.14
CA LEU A 272 -2.19 4.39 6.50
C LEU A 272 -2.08 5.78 7.12
N LEU A 273 -0.95 6.46 6.96
CA LEU A 273 -0.74 7.76 7.60
C LEU A 273 -1.84 8.79 7.33
N PRO A 274 -2.37 8.94 6.09
CA PRO A 274 -3.52 9.83 5.85
C PRO A 274 -4.69 9.51 6.78
N VAL A 275 -5.01 8.23 6.98
CA VAL A 275 -6.12 7.79 7.84
C VAL A 275 -5.90 8.19 9.29
N LEU A 276 -4.67 8.07 9.80
CA LEU A 276 -4.32 8.46 11.17
C LEU A 276 -4.46 9.97 11.40
N HIS A 277 -4.43 10.77 10.32
CA HIS A 277 -4.62 12.22 10.32
C HIS A 277 -6.01 12.64 9.83
N HIS A 278 -6.96 11.69 9.74
CA HIS A 278 -8.32 11.93 9.25
C HIS A 278 -8.36 12.50 7.82
N LYS A 279 -7.48 11.99 6.97
CA LYS A 279 -7.29 12.37 5.58
C LYS A 279 -7.43 11.18 4.64
N THR A 280 -7.78 11.50 3.41
CA THR A 280 -7.95 10.57 2.30
C THR A 280 -7.24 11.12 1.06
N TYR A 281 -7.13 10.31 0.00
CA TYR A 281 -6.70 10.83 -1.29
C TYR A 281 -7.64 11.92 -1.87
N LEU A 282 -8.88 12.04 -1.40
CA LEU A 282 -9.80 13.08 -1.86
C LEU A 282 -9.52 14.45 -1.24
N ASP A 283 -8.80 14.51 -0.12
CA ASP A 283 -8.33 15.78 0.47
C ASP A 283 -7.33 16.52 -0.43
N LEU A 284 -6.83 15.86 -1.49
CA LEU A 284 -6.04 16.50 -2.54
C LEU A 284 -6.88 17.45 -3.44
N ILE A 285 -8.22 17.30 -3.48
CA ILE A 285 -9.12 18.10 -4.33
C ILE A 285 -9.27 19.54 -3.82
N PRO A 286 -9.72 19.79 -2.58
CA PRO A 286 -9.96 21.15 -2.08
C PRO A 286 -8.68 21.90 -1.69
N PHE A 287 -7.49 21.33 -1.96
CA PHE A 287 -6.23 21.91 -1.51
C PHE A 287 -5.93 23.23 -2.25
N ASP A 288 -6.12 24.35 -1.53
CA ASP A 288 -5.85 25.72 -1.98
C ASP A 288 -4.36 26.04 -1.83
N CYS A 289 -3.64 25.80 -2.92
CA CYS A 289 -2.21 26.08 -3.08
C CYS A 289 -1.79 27.55 -2.88
N SER A 290 -2.74 28.47 -2.72
CA SER A 290 -2.50 29.90 -2.57
C SER A 290 -2.24 30.31 -1.11
N LYS A 291 -2.83 29.59 -0.13
CA LYS A 291 -2.78 29.97 1.30
C LYS A 291 -1.52 29.52 2.02
N GLU A 292 -0.76 28.61 1.44
CA GLU A 292 0.34 27.93 2.13
C GLU A 292 1.73 28.54 1.85
N LYS A 293 1.86 29.34 0.79
CA LYS A 293 3.11 30.07 0.48
C LYS A 293 3.47 31.11 1.55
N ALA A 294 2.56 31.44 2.46
CA ALA A 294 2.71 32.50 3.46
C ALA A 294 3.32 32.05 4.82
N HIS A 295 3.45 30.75 5.10
CA HIS A 295 3.83 30.26 6.44
C HIS A 295 5.08 29.36 6.48
N ARG A 296 5.96 29.46 5.48
CA ARG A 296 7.27 28.77 5.47
C ARG A 296 8.33 29.48 6.30
N ASN A 297 8.19 29.54 7.62
CA ASN A 297 9.30 29.90 8.52
C ASN A 297 9.05 29.40 9.94
N SER A 298 9.65 28.26 10.32
CA SER A 298 10.27 28.05 11.65
C SER A 298 10.90 26.65 11.72
N LEU A 299 12.15 26.60 12.17
CA LEU A 299 13.08 25.48 12.04
C LEU A 299 13.46 24.94 13.43
N TRP A 300 13.24 23.65 13.72
CA TRP A 300 13.91 22.92 14.80
C TRP A 300 14.04 21.43 14.47
N VAL A 301 15.25 20.89 14.62
CA VAL A 301 15.61 19.47 14.38
C VAL A 301 15.92 18.81 15.72
N LEU A 302 15.28 17.69 16.03
CA LEU A 302 15.77 16.75 17.05
C LEU A 302 16.24 15.47 16.35
N PHE A 303 17.54 15.19 16.47
CA PHE A 303 18.12 13.92 16.08
C PHE A 303 17.86 12.89 17.17
N LEU A 304 17.39 11.70 16.78
CA LEU A 304 17.51 10.49 17.60
C LEU A 304 18.41 9.50 16.87
N SER A 305 19.41 9.04 17.60
CA SER A 305 20.39 8.05 17.16
C SER A 305 19.73 6.70 16.85
N PRO A 306 20.33 5.88 15.97
CA PRO A 306 19.82 4.54 15.68
C PRO A 306 19.78 3.70 16.95
N ALA A 307 18.68 2.96 17.13
CA ALA A 307 18.60 1.93 18.16
C ALA A 307 19.73 0.91 17.93
N ARG A 308 20.47 0.59 19.00
CA ARG A 308 21.48 -0.47 18.99
C ARG A 308 20.78 -1.81 18.83
N THR A 309 21.06 -2.53 17.74
CA THR A 309 20.67 -3.93 17.57
C THR A 309 21.40 -4.80 18.60
N CYS A 310 20.64 -5.43 19.50
CA CYS A 310 21.13 -6.48 20.39
C CYS A 310 21.49 -7.77 19.61
N TRP A 311 22.31 -8.60 20.24
CA TRP A 311 23.00 -9.79 19.72
C TRP A 311 22.28 -10.63 18.64
N SER A 312 23.08 -11.09 17.68
CA SER A 312 22.70 -11.95 16.56
C SER A 312 22.41 -13.39 17.02
N VAL A 313 21.19 -13.64 17.48
CA VAL A 313 20.64 -15.01 17.53
C VAL A 313 20.40 -15.45 16.08
N THR A 314 20.82 -16.66 15.70
CA THR A 314 20.56 -17.22 14.36
C THR A 314 19.32 -18.10 14.36
N MET A 315 18.48 -17.98 13.33
CA MET A 315 17.30 -18.82 13.12
C MET A 315 17.50 -19.74 11.91
N LYS A 316 16.88 -20.94 11.96
CA LYS A 316 16.79 -21.87 10.83
C LYS A 316 15.43 -21.75 10.16
N VAL A 317 15.42 -21.40 8.88
CA VAL A 317 14.21 -21.26 8.06
C VAL A 317 14.14 -22.45 7.11
N HIS A 318 13.00 -23.15 7.12
CA HIS A 318 12.70 -24.23 6.17
C HIS A 318 11.96 -23.65 4.96
N LEU A 319 12.64 -23.58 3.83
CA LEU A 319 12.04 -23.18 2.56
C LEU A 319 11.56 -24.41 1.80
N LYS A 320 10.37 -24.31 1.20
CA LYS A 320 9.80 -25.32 0.30
C LYS A 320 9.25 -24.64 -0.93
N ILE A 321 9.61 -25.16 -2.11
CA ILE A 321 9.14 -24.66 -3.40
C ILE A 321 8.17 -25.70 -3.96
N LYS A 322 6.99 -25.25 -4.37
CA LYS A 322 5.96 -26.09 -5.00
C LYS A 322 5.54 -25.39 -6.29
N ASN A 323 5.62 -26.11 -7.42
CA ASN A 323 5.05 -25.66 -8.68
C ASN A 323 3.97 -26.66 -9.09
N ASP A 324 2.71 -26.24 -8.99
CA ASP A 324 1.55 -27.08 -9.27
C ASP A 324 1.10 -27.01 -10.74
N LEU A 325 1.70 -26.12 -11.56
CA LEU A 325 1.22 -25.77 -12.90
C LEU A 325 2.00 -26.44 -14.05
N ARG A 326 3.26 -26.82 -13.85
CA ARG A 326 4.09 -27.48 -14.89
C ARG A 326 4.38 -28.92 -14.51
N GLU A 327 4.25 -29.84 -15.47
CA GLU A 327 4.54 -31.26 -15.27
C GLU A 327 5.92 -31.46 -14.58
N PRO A 328 6.05 -32.45 -13.68
CA PRO A 328 7.24 -32.67 -12.88
C PRO A 328 8.51 -32.93 -13.70
N LYS A 329 8.39 -33.19 -15.02
CA LYS A 329 9.51 -33.52 -15.91
C LYS A 329 10.50 -32.38 -16.14
N MET A 330 10.09 -31.10 -15.99
CA MET A 330 11.03 -29.96 -16.05
C MET A 330 11.66 -29.65 -14.68
N PHE A 331 10.98 -30.03 -13.58
CA PHE A 331 11.47 -29.92 -12.20
C PHE A 331 12.30 -31.13 -11.73
N ALA A 332 12.50 -32.13 -12.59
CA ALA A 332 13.05 -33.45 -12.23
C ALA A 332 14.57 -33.50 -12.06
N SER A 333 15.30 -32.40 -12.21
CA SER A 333 16.77 -32.42 -12.19
C SER A 333 17.38 -31.54 -11.10
N ARG A 334 17.74 -32.23 -10.00
CA ARG A 334 18.91 -32.02 -9.11
C ARG A 334 18.84 -31.21 -7.81
N HIS A 335 17.74 -30.53 -7.43
CA HIS A 335 17.70 -29.80 -6.15
C HIS A 335 16.61 -30.33 -5.21
N ARG A 336 16.95 -30.51 -3.92
CA ARG A 336 15.94 -30.81 -2.89
C ARG A 336 14.96 -29.64 -2.88
N HIS A 337 13.69 -29.89 -3.21
CA HIS A 337 12.61 -28.87 -3.22
C HIS A 337 12.23 -28.37 -1.82
N SER A 338 12.98 -28.81 -0.80
CA SER A 338 12.94 -28.32 0.56
C SER A 338 14.36 -28.25 1.10
N PHE A 339 14.73 -27.11 1.66
CA PHE A 339 16.04 -26.93 2.27
C PHE A 339 15.98 -25.96 3.44
N THR A 340 16.93 -26.12 4.36
CA THR A 340 17.09 -25.23 5.51
C THR A 340 18.18 -24.21 5.23
N VAL A 341 17.88 -22.95 5.54
CA VAL A 341 18.81 -21.83 5.49
C VAL A 341 18.92 -21.25 6.90
N THR A 342 20.14 -21.00 7.34
CA THR A 342 20.39 -20.33 8.62
C THR A 342 20.64 -18.85 8.34
N VAL A 343 19.85 -17.98 8.97
CA VAL A 343 19.94 -16.52 8.85
C VAL A 343 19.91 -15.86 10.24
N PRO A 344 20.37 -14.60 10.38
CA PRO A 344 20.15 -13.84 11.61
C PRO A 344 18.66 -13.73 11.96
N SER A 345 18.33 -13.69 13.25
CA SER A 345 16.98 -13.39 13.73
C SER A 345 16.57 -11.98 13.29
N GLY A 346 15.35 -11.82 12.79
CA GLY A 346 14.88 -10.59 12.17
C GLY A 346 15.30 -10.41 10.71
N ALA A 347 15.87 -11.43 10.05
CA ALA A 347 16.13 -11.39 8.62
C ALA A 347 14.82 -11.38 7.80
N TYR A 348 14.87 -10.71 6.65
CA TYR A 348 13.78 -10.69 5.67
C TYR A 348 13.79 -11.97 4.83
N LEU A 349 12.64 -12.35 4.26
CA LEU A 349 12.59 -13.49 3.33
C LEU A 349 13.57 -13.31 2.15
N GLU A 350 13.78 -12.09 1.67
CA GLU A 350 14.79 -11.78 0.65
C GLU A 350 16.20 -12.18 1.08
N ASP A 351 16.58 -11.97 2.35
CA ASP A 351 17.88 -12.39 2.88
C ASP A 351 18.01 -13.92 2.88
N VAL A 352 16.91 -14.63 3.14
CA VAL A 352 16.86 -16.09 3.04
C VAL A 352 17.03 -16.56 1.59
N LEU A 353 16.38 -15.90 0.63
CA LEU A 353 16.53 -16.23 -0.80
C LEU A 353 17.93 -15.92 -1.30
N LYS A 354 18.51 -14.76 -0.94
CA LYS A 354 19.91 -14.40 -1.25
C LYS A 354 20.86 -15.46 -0.71
N LYS A 355 20.71 -15.84 0.56
CA LYS A 355 21.54 -16.86 1.19
C LYS A 355 21.36 -18.23 0.54
N ALA A 356 20.15 -18.60 0.16
CA ALA A 356 19.88 -19.84 -0.58
C ALA A 356 20.61 -19.85 -1.93
N GLN A 357 20.62 -18.72 -2.63
CA GLN A 357 21.29 -18.57 -3.91
C GLN A 357 22.82 -18.59 -3.79
N GLU A 358 23.40 -17.92 -2.79
CA GLU A 358 24.84 -18.01 -2.49
C GLU A 358 25.29 -19.44 -2.19
N LEU A 359 24.44 -20.23 -1.53
CA LEU A 359 24.70 -21.63 -1.22
C LEU A 359 24.46 -22.58 -2.39
N GLY A 360 24.08 -22.06 -3.57
CA GLY A 360 23.76 -22.86 -4.76
C GLY A 360 22.54 -23.76 -4.58
N LYS A 361 21.63 -23.43 -3.64
CA LYS A 361 20.44 -24.23 -3.34
C LYS A 361 19.22 -23.81 -4.15
N LEU A 362 19.22 -22.59 -4.68
CA LEU A 362 18.12 -21.95 -5.37
C LEU A 362 18.64 -20.90 -6.35
N THR A 363 17.93 -20.66 -7.44
CA THR A 363 18.06 -19.46 -8.28
C THR A 363 16.73 -18.70 -8.30
N TYR A 364 16.79 -17.39 -8.18
CA TYR A 364 15.59 -16.54 -8.25
C TYR A 364 15.89 -15.19 -8.89
N GLU A 365 14.86 -14.57 -9.47
CA GLU A 365 14.93 -13.22 -10.04
C GLU A 365 13.77 -12.37 -9.54
N THR A 366 14.06 -11.11 -9.25
CA THR A 366 13.07 -10.12 -8.82
C THR A 366 12.99 -8.97 -9.80
N GLN A 367 11.79 -8.37 -9.89
CA GLN A 367 11.58 -7.09 -10.54
C GLN A 367 11.37 -6.02 -9.47
N HIS A 368 11.93 -4.84 -9.69
CA HIS A 368 11.71 -3.71 -8.80
C HIS A 368 10.27 -3.17 -8.94
N THR A 369 9.58 -2.98 -7.81
CA THR A 369 8.26 -2.34 -7.75
C THR A 369 8.21 -1.28 -6.65
N LEU A 370 7.16 -0.45 -6.63
CA LEU A 370 6.97 0.56 -5.58
C LEU A 370 6.85 -0.07 -4.18
N SER A 371 6.37 -1.31 -4.09
CA SER A 371 6.23 -2.05 -2.82
C SER A 371 7.50 -2.83 -2.45
N GLY A 372 8.57 -2.74 -3.25
CA GLY A 372 9.82 -3.48 -3.06
C GLY A 372 10.06 -4.55 -4.15
N PRO A 373 11.02 -5.47 -3.94
CA PRO A 373 11.33 -6.52 -4.90
C PRO A 373 10.17 -7.52 -5.03
N PHE A 374 9.67 -7.68 -6.25
CA PHE A 374 8.62 -8.63 -6.60
C PHE A 374 9.23 -9.87 -7.23
N LEU A 375 8.92 -11.05 -6.70
CA LEU A 375 9.46 -12.33 -7.17
C LEU A 375 8.86 -12.72 -8.52
N THR A 376 9.70 -12.81 -9.55
CA THR A 376 9.26 -13.08 -10.94
C THR A 376 9.67 -14.45 -11.45
N THR A 377 10.87 -14.90 -11.09
CA THR A 377 11.44 -16.16 -11.57
C THR A 377 11.96 -16.96 -10.38
N VAL A 378 11.70 -18.26 -10.36
CA VAL A 378 12.29 -19.21 -9.40
C VAL A 378 12.72 -20.46 -10.17
N GLU A 379 13.96 -20.90 -9.98
CA GLU A 379 14.54 -22.06 -10.70
C GLU A 379 14.40 -21.94 -12.24
N GLY A 380 14.60 -20.74 -12.78
CA GLY A 380 14.45 -20.45 -14.21
C GLY A 380 13.01 -20.45 -14.72
N VAL A 381 12.01 -20.66 -13.87
CA VAL A 381 10.59 -20.59 -14.23
C VAL A 381 10.06 -19.19 -13.95
N LYS A 382 9.85 -18.43 -15.01
CA LYS A 382 9.28 -17.08 -14.96
C LYS A 382 7.76 -17.17 -14.92
N ALA A 383 7.15 -16.38 -14.03
CA ALA A 383 5.70 -16.26 -13.94
C ALA A 383 5.14 -15.50 -15.17
N GLU A 384 4.12 -16.05 -15.80
CA GLU A 384 3.41 -15.46 -16.95
C GLU A 384 2.26 -14.53 -16.52
N ASP A 385 1.52 -13.95 -17.47
CA ASP A 385 0.52 -12.86 -17.29
C ASP A 385 -0.60 -13.08 -16.23
N ARG A 386 -0.71 -14.28 -15.66
CA ARG A 386 -1.68 -14.66 -14.60
C ARG A 386 -1.11 -15.58 -13.54
N GLU A 387 0.19 -15.83 -13.63
CA GLU A 387 0.91 -16.63 -12.68
C GLU A 387 1.68 -15.67 -11.81
N TYR A 388 1.80 -16.00 -10.53
CA TYR A 388 2.71 -15.30 -9.64
C TYR A 388 3.26 -16.30 -8.65
N TRP A 389 4.46 -16.02 -8.16
CA TRP A 389 5.04 -16.80 -7.09
C TRP A 389 4.36 -16.42 -5.77
N GLN A 390 3.43 -17.26 -5.33
CA GLN A 390 2.77 -17.08 -4.05
C GLN A 390 3.72 -17.44 -2.90
N LEU A 391 3.84 -16.53 -1.94
CA LEU A 391 4.63 -16.73 -0.73
C LEU A 391 3.71 -17.21 0.39
N LEU A 392 4.03 -18.35 1.00
CA LEU A 392 3.22 -18.98 2.04
C LEU A 392 4.10 -19.29 3.26
N SER A 393 3.56 -19.01 4.45
CA SER A 393 4.15 -19.47 5.72
C SER A 393 3.39 -20.70 6.21
N ALA A 394 4.11 -21.65 6.83
CA ALA A 394 3.51 -22.89 7.33
C ALA A 394 2.63 -22.71 8.60
N SER A 395 2.67 -21.53 9.24
CA SER A 395 2.08 -21.27 10.55
C SER A 395 0.68 -20.61 10.57
N GLY A 396 0.00 -20.43 9.43
CA GLY A 396 -1.34 -19.80 9.40
C GLY A 396 -1.59 -19.00 8.13
N PRO A 397 -2.80 -18.43 7.93
CA PRO A 397 -3.29 -18.04 6.60
C PRO A 397 -2.32 -17.06 5.95
N GLY A 398 -2.02 -17.31 4.66
CA GLY A 398 -0.85 -16.84 3.93
C GLY A 398 -0.37 -15.42 4.28
N GLN A 399 0.93 -15.27 4.50
CA GLN A 399 1.54 -13.96 4.64
C GLN A 399 1.30 -13.16 3.35
N ASN A 400 0.38 -12.20 3.41
CA ASN A 400 0.11 -11.23 2.33
C ASN A 400 1.16 -10.11 2.29
N GLN A 401 2.42 -10.42 2.57
CA GLN A 401 3.55 -9.52 2.39
C GLN A 401 4.38 -9.99 1.19
N GLY A 402 5.11 -9.08 0.53
CA GLY A 402 5.99 -9.39 -0.61
C GLY A 402 7.18 -10.28 -0.23
N VAL A 403 8.35 -10.12 -0.86
CA VAL A 403 9.57 -10.87 -0.46
C VAL A 403 10.26 -10.22 0.77
N THR A 404 9.69 -9.13 1.28
CA THR A 404 10.19 -8.36 2.42
C THR A 404 9.50 -8.61 3.78
N PRO A 405 8.75 -9.69 4.07
CA PRO A 405 8.30 -9.91 5.43
C PRO A 405 9.49 -10.24 6.32
N LEU A 406 9.53 -9.56 7.46
CA LEU A 406 10.36 -9.93 8.58
C LEU A 406 9.95 -11.34 9.01
N LEU A 407 10.89 -12.27 9.02
CA LEU A 407 10.62 -13.60 9.56
C LEU A 407 10.69 -13.51 11.09
N GLN A 408 9.53 -13.51 11.75
CA GLN A 408 9.47 -13.62 13.20
C GLN A 408 9.89 -15.03 13.61
N GLY A 409 11.07 -15.14 14.22
CA GLY A 409 11.46 -16.34 14.95
C GLY A 409 10.81 -16.36 16.32
N GLU A 410 10.01 -17.38 16.61
CA GLU A 410 9.65 -17.67 18.00
C GLU A 410 10.92 -18.10 18.75
N SER A 411 11.62 -17.15 19.38
CA SER A 411 12.46 -17.46 20.54
C SER A 411 11.59 -17.38 21.79
N LYS A 412 10.80 -18.42 22.06
CA LYS A 412 10.18 -18.60 23.37
C LYS A 412 11.25 -19.10 24.34
N GLU A 413 11.95 -18.18 25.00
CA GLU A 413 12.58 -18.49 26.29
C GLU A 413 11.51 -18.39 27.37
N CYS A 414 10.91 -19.53 27.71
CA CYS A 414 10.23 -19.71 28.98
C CYS A 414 11.05 -20.70 29.81
N SER A 415 11.80 -20.20 30.78
CA SER A 415 12.35 -21.02 31.88
C SER A 415 11.77 -20.54 33.20
N ALA A 416 10.78 -21.29 33.71
CA ALA A 416 10.79 -21.88 35.05
C ALA A 416 9.41 -22.53 35.33
N HIS A 417 9.42 -23.86 35.44
CA HIS A 417 8.40 -24.72 36.05
C HIS A 417 6.94 -24.59 35.58
N SER A 418 6.53 -25.47 34.66
CA SER A 418 5.53 -26.52 34.94
C SER A 418 5.27 -27.36 33.67
N LYS A 419 5.11 -28.67 33.88
CA LYS A 419 4.84 -29.68 32.86
C LYS A 419 3.63 -29.28 32.01
N CYS A 420 3.75 -29.38 30.69
CA CYS A 420 2.59 -29.68 29.83
C CYS A 420 3.03 -30.65 28.74
N SER A 421 2.40 -31.82 28.80
CA SER A 421 2.65 -33.01 28.01
C SER A 421 2.21 -32.84 26.56
N VAL A 422 2.94 -33.54 25.70
CA VAL A 422 2.53 -33.95 24.35
C VAL A 422 1.15 -34.61 24.41
N ASN A 423 0.26 -34.26 23.49
CA ASN A 423 -0.68 -35.24 22.94
C ASN A 423 -0.92 -34.98 21.45
N THR A 424 -0.55 -36.00 20.71
CA THR A 424 -0.77 -36.29 19.29
C THR A 424 -2.22 -36.75 19.05
N ILE A 425 -2.72 -36.48 17.83
CA ILE A 425 -3.81 -37.18 17.10
C ILE A 425 -5.22 -36.81 17.62
N ASN A 426 -6.18 -36.30 16.83
CA ASN A 426 -6.60 -36.60 15.45
C ASN A 426 -6.82 -35.34 14.61
#